data_AF-A0AA88ZH02-F1
#
_entry.id   AF-A0AA88ZH02-F1
#
_cell.length_a   1.000
_cell.length_b   1.000
_cell.length_c   1.000
_cell.angle_alpha   90.00
_cell.angle_beta   90.00
_cell.angle_gamma   90.00
#
_symmetry.space_group_name_H-M   'P 1'
#
loop_
_entity.id
_entity.type
_entity.pdbx_description
1 polymer ?
#
loop_
_entity_poly.entity_id
_entity_poly.type
_entity_poly.pdbx_seq_one_letter_code
_entity_poly.pdbx_strand_id
1 'polypeptide(L)'
;MKLEKKEIQFINTYLQNSEIEFTDVRMEMVDHVASEVENKMKSEDLDFYHAFKNYMMLYKKEHQKTNIEFKKVTDKRILKEIISFYQTPASILLFITMFSFLKIVGVSYDLNYFLKFGPAIILIALAIYYFSIRFYLGRKERYSGIERLSIILNLFIQMHQFLLYSLTEFETNSNLNILLLSFDCTLVYLFIALINKYNLKYTTLYKKI
;
A
#
# COMPACT_ATOMS: atom_id res chain seq x y z
N MET A 1 -21.18 17.70 26.61
CA MET A 1 -20.25 18.59 25.89
C MET A 1 -19.82 17.97 24.57
N LYS A 2 -19.55 18.81 23.57
CA LYS A 2 -18.92 18.42 22.30
C LYS A 2 -17.58 19.13 22.19
N LEU A 3 -16.60 18.51 21.55
CA LEU A 3 -15.28 19.10 21.35
C LEU A 3 -15.29 20.21 20.29
N GLU A 4 -14.48 21.24 20.52
CA GLU A 4 -14.19 22.28 19.54
C GLU A 4 -13.15 21.81 18.51
N LYS A 5 -13.11 22.49 17.36
CA LYS A 5 -12.14 22.20 16.29
C LYS A 5 -10.68 22.21 16.77
N LYS A 6 -10.35 23.12 17.70
CA LYS A 6 -8.99 23.23 18.27
C LYS A 6 -8.63 22.01 19.11
N GLU A 7 -9.59 21.45 19.84
CA GLU A 7 -9.40 20.26 20.68
C GLU A 7 -9.24 19.01 19.81
N ILE A 8 -10.03 18.89 18.74
CA ILE A 8 -9.85 17.84 17.73
C ILE A 8 -8.47 17.93 17.08
N GLN A 9 -8.02 19.14 16.72
CA GLN A 9 -6.70 19.36 16.15
C GLN A 9 -5.57 19.05 17.15
N PHE A 10 -5.79 19.31 18.44
CA PHE A 10 -4.88 18.93 19.51
C PHE A 10 -4.75 17.40 19.59
N ILE A 11 -5.87 16.66 19.59
CA ILE A 11 -5.87 15.19 19.58
C ILE A 11 -5.09 14.67 18.36
N ASN A 12 -5.40 15.16 17.16
CA ASN A 12 -4.72 14.74 15.93
C ASN A 12 -3.20 14.97 16.01
N THR A 13 -2.77 16.14 16.49
CA THR A 13 -1.35 16.48 16.63
C THR A 13 -0.67 15.58 17.67
N TYR A 14 -1.33 15.32 18.80
CA TYR A 14 -0.81 14.42 19.82
C TYR A 14 -0.62 12.99 19.28
N LEU A 15 -1.62 12.45 18.57
CA LEU A 15 -1.56 11.10 18.01
C LEU A 15 -0.45 11.00 16.95
N GLN A 16 -0.30 12.03 16.11
CA GLN A 16 0.80 12.11 15.14
C GLN A 16 2.17 12.06 15.83
N ASN A 17 2.34 12.81 16.93
CA ASN A 17 3.56 12.78 17.75
C ASN A 17 3.73 11.49 18.57
N SER A 18 2.70 10.65 18.64
CA SER A 18 2.68 9.36 19.34
C SER A 18 2.83 8.16 18.40
N GLU A 19 3.53 8.33 17.27
CA GLU A 19 3.86 7.28 16.30
C GLU A 19 2.66 6.71 15.52
N ILE A 20 1.54 7.44 15.50
CA ILE A 20 0.38 7.12 14.63
C ILE A 20 0.55 7.88 13.32
N GLU A 21 1.46 7.36 12.50
CA GLU A 21 1.98 8.04 11.31
C GLU A 21 0.98 8.06 10.15
N PHE A 22 0.13 7.03 10.05
CA PHE A 22 -0.81 6.88 8.94
C PHE A 22 -2.06 7.72 9.15
N THR A 23 -2.34 8.57 8.19
CA THR A 23 -3.44 9.55 8.21
C THR A 23 -4.80 8.86 8.31
N ASP A 24 -5.00 7.80 7.53
CA ASP A 24 -6.24 7.01 7.54
C ASP A 24 -6.49 6.31 8.88
N VAL A 25 -5.42 5.86 9.54
CA VAL A 25 -5.50 5.31 10.91
C VAL A 25 -5.78 6.40 11.93
N ARG A 26 -5.07 7.51 11.81
CA ARG A 26 -5.15 8.63 12.74
C ARG A 26 -6.54 9.26 12.72
N MET A 27 -7.18 9.38 11.56
CA MET A 27 -8.56 9.89 11.50
C MET A 27 -9.55 8.98 12.22
N GLU A 28 -9.47 7.66 12.02
CA GLU A 28 -10.32 6.72 12.77
C GLU A 28 -10.07 6.80 14.29
N MET A 29 -8.79 6.96 14.68
CA MET A 29 -8.43 7.11 16.09
C MET A 29 -8.85 8.46 16.68
N VAL A 30 -8.77 9.57 15.93
CA VAL A 30 -9.22 10.89 16.39
C VAL A 30 -10.70 10.85 16.73
N ASP A 31 -11.52 10.25 15.87
CA ASP A 31 -12.97 10.13 16.11
C ASP A 31 -13.28 9.30 17.36
N HIS A 32 -12.56 8.18 17.54
CA HIS A 32 -12.71 7.35 18.73
C HIS A 32 -12.27 8.08 20.00
N VAL A 33 -11.07 8.67 20.01
CA VAL A 33 -10.53 9.41 21.17
C VAL A 33 -11.42 10.61 21.50
N ALA A 34 -11.89 11.35 20.49
CA ALA A 34 -12.81 12.47 20.69
C ALA A 34 -14.09 12.03 21.41
N SER A 35 -14.70 10.94 20.95
CA SER A 35 -15.92 10.38 21.54
C SER A 35 -15.72 9.96 23.00
N GLU A 36 -14.61 9.29 23.30
CA GLU A 36 -14.28 8.87 24.67
C GLU A 36 -13.98 10.05 25.60
N VAL A 37 -13.26 11.06 25.10
CA VAL A 37 -12.98 12.28 25.87
C VAL A 37 -14.27 13.05 26.15
N GLU A 38 -15.16 13.20 25.17
CA GLU A 38 -16.48 13.84 25.37
C GLU A 38 -17.31 13.10 26.43
N ASN A 39 -17.26 11.78 26.45
CA ASN A 39 -17.96 10.97 27.44
C ASN A 39 -17.36 11.19 28.82
N LYS A 40 -16.02 11.19 28.94
CA LYS A 40 -15.32 11.38 30.22
C LYS A 40 -15.53 12.79 30.79
N MET A 41 -15.54 13.82 29.94
CA MET A 41 -15.90 15.18 30.33
C MET A 41 -17.31 15.25 30.93
N LYS A 42 -18.28 14.52 30.35
CA LYS A 42 -19.67 14.49 30.85
C LYS A 42 -19.81 13.66 32.13
N SER A 43 -19.16 12.51 32.22
CA SER A 43 -19.36 11.56 33.32
C SER A 43 -18.59 11.95 34.58
N GLU A 44 -17.43 12.59 34.43
CA GLU A 44 -16.54 12.95 35.54
C GLU A 44 -16.48 14.47 35.79
N ASP A 45 -17.28 15.26 35.06
CA ASP A 45 -17.29 16.73 35.13
C ASP A 45 -15.89 17.36 34.99
N LEU A 46 -15.11 16.83 34.05
CA LEU A 46 -13.73 17.24 33.78
C LEU A 46 -13.65 18.22 32.61
N ASP A 47 -12.68 19.13 32.68
CA ASP A 47 -12.27 19.88 31.49
C ASP A 47 -11.64 18.96 30.43
N PHE A 48 -11.53 19.47 29.20
CA PHE A 48 -10.97 18.72 28.08
C PHE A 48 -9.57 18.16 28.36
N TYR A 49 -8.67 18.98 28.92
CA TYR A 49 -7.28 18.59 29.06
C TYR A 49 -7.11 17.48 30.09
N HIS A 50 -7.82 17.55 31.22
CA HIS A 50 -7.81 16.51 32.25
C HIS A 50 -8.47 15.23 31.74
N ALA A 51 -9.62 15.33 31.07
CA ALA A 51 -10.29 14.19 30.45
C ALA A 51 -9.38 13.48 29.42
N PHE A 52 -8.77 14.25 28.51
CA PHE A 52 -7.84 13.76 27.51
C PHE A 52 -6.61 13.10 28.14
N LYS A 53 -5.95 13.78 29.09
CA LYS A 53 -4.75 13.25 29.75
C LYS A 53 -5.06 11.93 30.47
N ASN A 54 -6.16 11.89 31.23
CA ASN A 54 -6.58 10.69 31.95
C ASN A 54 -6.83 9.53 31.01
N TYR A 55 -7.53 9.78 29.90
CA TYR A 55 -7.77 8.77 28.87
C TYR A 55 -6.46 8.29 28.24
N MET A 56 -5.63 9.20 27.72
CA MET A 56 -4.40 8.82 27.01
C MET A 56 -3.38 8.10 27.90
N MET A 57 -3.31 8.40 29.20
CA MET A 57 -2.44 7.66 30.13
C MET A 57 -2.82 6.18 30.25
N LEU A 58 -4.11 5.88 30.21
CA LEU A 58 -4.62 4.51 30.34
C LEU A 58 -4.51 3.75 29.01
N TYR A 59 -4.83 4.40 27.89
CA TYR A 59 -5.05 3.73 26.61
C TYR A 59 -3.88 3.88 25.61
N LYS A 60 -2.77 4.55 25.96
CA LYS A 60 -1.61 4.72 25.05
C LYS A 60 -1.11 3.39 24.46
N LYS A 61 -0.96 2.35 25.29
CA LYS A 61 -0.48 1.02 24.82
C LYS A 61 -1.49 0.36 23.88
N GLU A 62 -2.78 0.57 24.13
CA GLU A 62 -3.84 0.04 23.28
C GLU A 62 -3.82 0.72 21.91
N HIS A 63 -3.73 2.05 21.85
CA HIS A 63 -3.62 2.76 20.57
C HIS A 63 -2.40 2.32 19.74
N GLN A 64 -1.26 2.06 20.39
CA GLN A 64 -0.09 1.49 19.71
C GLN A 64 -0.38 0.09 19.16
N LYS A 65 -1.05 -0.76 19.94
CA LYS A 65 -1.48 -2.09 19.49
C LYS A 65 -2.46 -2.00 18.32
N THR A 66 -3.45 -1.11 18.39
CA THR A 66 -4.42 -0.85 17.31
C THR A 66 -3.71 -0.39 16.04
N ASN A 67 -2.68 0.46 16.13
CA ASN A 67 -1.88 0.87 14.97
C ASN A 67 -1.18 -0.33 14.31
N ILE A 68 -0.60 -1.24 15.10
CA ILE A 68 0.03 -2.48 14.60
C ILE A 68 -1.02 -3.41 13.97
N GLU A 69 -2.17 -3.58 14.60
CA GLU A 69 -3.26 -4.41 14.09
C GLU A 69 -3.82 -3.86 12.78
N PHE A 70 -4.01 -2.55 12.69
CA PHE A 70 -4.46 -1.88 11.47
C PHE A 70 -3.49 -2.14 10.30
N LYS A 71 -2.17 -2.05 10.56
CA LYS A 71 -1.14 -2.38 9.58
C LYS A 71 -1.28 -3.83 9.07
N LYS A 72 -1.47 -4.79 9.99
CA LYS A 72 -1.69 -6.22 9.63
C LYS A 72 -2.99 -6.45 8.85
N VAL A 73 -4.07 -5.79 9.25
CA VAL A 73 -5.36 -5.87 8.53
C VAL A 73 -5.23 -5.31 7.13
N THR A 74 -4.51 -4.19 6.98
CA THR A 74 -4.23 -3.58 5.68
C THR A 74 -3.41 -4.50 4.78
N ASP A 75 -2.37 -5.14 5.31
CA ASP A 75 -1.56 -6.11 4.55
C ASP A 75 -2.41 -7.29 4.07
N LYS A 76 -3.21 -7.89 4.97
CA LYS A 76 -4.11 -8.99 4.62
C LYS A 76 -5.10 -8.59 3.54
N ARG A 77 -5.65 -7.39 3.63
CA ARG A 77 -6.57 -6.85 2.61
C ARG A 77 -5.87 -6.70 1.27
N ILE A 78 -4.70 -6.08 1.22
CA ILE A 78 -3.94 -5.90 -0.03
C ILE A 78 -3.56 -7.25 -0.63
N LEU A 79 -3.06 -8.19 0.18
CA LEU A 79 -2.70 -9.52 -0.29
C LEU A 79 -3.92 -10.27 -0.85
N LYS A 80 -5.08 -10.16 -0.19
CA LYS A 80 -6.34 -10.71 -0.70
C LYS A 80 -6.71 -10.09 -2.05
N GLU A 81 -6.59 -8.78 -2.20
CA GLU A 81 -6.86 -8.10 -3.49
C GLU A 81 -5.91 -8.57 -4.60
N ILE A 82 -4.63 -8.79 -4.30
CA ILE A 82 -3.65 -9.35 -5.25
C ILE A 82 -4.04 -10.78 -5.66
N ILE A 83 -4.33 -11.65 -4.69
CA ILE A 83 -4.73 -13.04 -4.97
C ILE A 83 -6.02 -13.08 -5.78
N SER A 84 -7.03 -12.30 -5.37
CA SER A 84 -8.31 -12.23 -6.07
C SER A 84 -8.17 -11.67 -7.48
N PHE A 85 -7.23 -10.75 -7.73
CA PHE A 85 -6.95 -10.26 -9.08
C PHE A 85 -6.55 -11.41 -10.00
N TYR A 86 -5.59 -12.25 -9.60
CA TYR A 86 -5.10 -13.37 -10.42
C TYR A 86 -6.13 -14.48 -10.64
N GLN A 87 -7.20 -14.51 -9.85
CA GLN A 87 -8.32 -15.43 -10.02
C GLN A 87 -9.36 -14.93 -11.04
N THR A 88 -9.23 -13.71 -11.56
CA THR A 88 -10.19 -13.17 -12.52
C THR A 88 -9.96 -13.71 -13.94
N PRO A 89 -11.02 -13.97 -14.73
CA PRO A 89 -10.86 -14.38 -16.13
C PRO A 89 -10.05 -13.35 -16.95
N ALA A 90 -10.20 -12.06 -16.65
CA ALA A 90 -9.48 -10.98 -17.33
C ALA A 90 -7.97 -11.03 -17.06
N SER A 91 -7.53 -11.31 -15.82
CA SER A 91 -6.09 -11.44 -15.52
C SER A 91 -5.49 -12.68 -16.17
N ILE A 92 -6.22 -13.80 -16.17
CA ILE A 92 -5.80 -15.04 -16.82
C ILE A 92 -5.67 -14.81 -18.33
N LEU A 93 -6.66 -14.15 -18.94
CA LEU A 93 -6.61 -13.79 -20.35
C LEU A 93 -5.42 -12.89 -20.66
N LEU A 94 -5.20 -11.83 -19.88
CA LEU A 94 -4.05 -10.93 -20.03
C LEU A 94 -2.72 -11.69 -19.97
N PHE A 95 -2.58 -12.61 -19.02
CA PHE A 95 -1.40 -13.46 -18.89
C PHE A 95 -1.18 -14.33 -20.13
N ILE A 96 -2.22 -15.05 -20.58
CA ILE A 96 -2.15 -15.91 -21.77
C ILE A 96 -1.82 -15.09 -23.02
N THR A 97 -2.41 -13.92 -23.18
CA THR A 97 -2.14 -13.01 -24.30
C THR A 97 -0.69 -12.55 -24.29
N MET A 98 -0.15 -12.12 -23.15
CA MET A 98 1.24 -11.68 -23.03
C MET A 98 2.23 -12.83 -23.31
N PHE A 99 1.97 -14.01 -22.76
CA PHE A 99 2.79 -15.20 -23.01
C PHE A 99 2.80 -15.58 -24.49
N SER A 100 1.63 -15.65 -25.10
CA SER A 100 1.49 -15.99 -26.52
C SER A 100 2.19 -14.96 -27.42
N PHE A 101 2.01 -13.68 -27.12
CA PHE A 101 2.66 -12.58 -27.83
C PHE A 101 4.19 -12.71 -27.77
N LEU A 102 4.77 -12.84 -26.58
CA LEU A 102 6.22 -12.96 -26.42
C LEU A 102 6.78 -14.22 -27.09
N LYS A 103 6.03 -15.33 -27.05
CA LYS A 103 6.42 -16.56 -27.77
C LYS A 103 6.45 -16.35 -29.28
N ILE A 104 5.43 -15.73 -29.86
CA ILE A 104 5.37 -15.45 -31.30
C ILE A 104 6.53 -14.53 -31.71
N VAL A 105 6.80 -13.48 -30.94
CA VAL A 105 7.92 -12.56 -31.19
C VAL A 105 9.26 -13.30 -31.08
N GLY A 106 9.43 -14.17 -30.08
CA GLY A 106 10.65 -14.94 -29.88
C GLY A 106 10.95 -15.99 -30.96
N VAL A 107 9.96 -16.37 -31.78
CA VAL A 107 10.21 -17.18 -32.99
C VAL A 107 10.86 -16.35 -34.10
N SER A 108 10.53 -15.06 -34.17
CA SER A 108 10.96 -14.17 -35.26
C SER A 108 12.21 -13.35 -34.92
N TYR A 109 12.49 -13.15 -33.62
CA TYR A 109 13.54 -12.28 -33.13
C TYR A 109 14.30 -12.92 -31.97
N ASP A 110 15.59 -12.62 -31.86
CA ASP A 110 16.36 -12.99 -30.67
C ASP A 110 15.98 -12.09 -29.49
N LEU A 111 15.28 -12.67 -28.51
CA LEU A 111 14.83 -11.99 -27.29
C LEU A 111 15.77 -12.18 -26.10
N ASN A 112 16.94 -12.81 -26.25
CA ASN A 112 17.81 -13.18 -25.13
C ASN A 112 18.10 -12.02 -24.17
N TYR A 113 18.52 -10.86 -24.69
CA TYR A 113 18.80 -9.69 -23.86
C TYR A 113 17.52 -9.06 -23.29
N PHE A 114 16.44 -9.06 -24.06
CA PHE A 114 15.16 -8.51 -23.61
C PHE A 114 14.55 -9.33 -22.47
N LEU A 115 14.60 -10.67 -22.55
CA LEU A 115 14.14 -11.55 -21.48
C LEU A 115 15.02 -11.47 -20.24
N LYS A 116 16.33 -11.22 -20.42
CA LYS A 116 17.28 -11.07 -19.31
C LYS A 116 17.10 -9.76 -18.53
N PHE A 117 16.91 -8.64 -19.23
CA PHE A 117 16.90 -7.30 -18.60
C PHE A 117 15.50 -6.68 -18.52
N GLY A 118 14.56 -7.12 -19.35
CA GLY A 118 13.19 -6.63 -19.42
C GLY A 118 12.46 -6.62 -18.08
N PRO A 119 12.51 -7.69 -17.28
CA PRO A 119 11.91 -7.72 -15.95
C PRO A 119 12.40 -6.58 -15.05
N ALA A 120 13.72 -6.40 -14.96
CA ALA A 120 14.31 -5.33 -14.16
C ALA A 120 13.88 -3.94 -14.66
N ILE A 121 13.87 -3.72 -15.98
CA ILE A 121 13.44 -2.45 -16.59
C ILE A 121 11.98 -2.13 -16.23
N ILE A 122 11.09 -3.10 -16.37
CA ILE A 122 9.66 -2.95 -16.11
C ILE A 122 9.40 -2.67 -14.63
N LEU A 123 10.09 -3.37 -13.73
CA LEU A 123 9.96 -3.18 -12.29
C LEU A 123 10.54 -1.82 -11.84
N ILE A 124 11.65 -1.38 -12.44
CA ILE A 124 12.19 -0.03 -12.21
C ILE A 124 11.19 1.03 -12.69
N ALA A 125 10.60 0.86 -13.87
CA ALA A 125 9.57 1.77 -14.38
C ALA A 125 8.36 1.87 -13.43
N LEU A 126 7.92 0.75 -12.87
CA LEU A 126 6.86 0.70 -11.86
C LEU A 126 7.26 1.42 -10.56
N ALA A 127 8.49 1.26 -10.09
CA ALA A 127 9.01 1.98 -8.93
C ALA A 127 9.02 3.50 -9.18
N ILE A 128 9.49 3.92 -10.35
CA ILE A 128 9.47 5.34 -10.78
C ILE A 128 8.02 5.86 -10.81
N TYR A 129 7.07 5.09 -11.35
CA TYR A 129 5.65 5.45 -11.37
C TYR A 129 5.10 5.66 -9.95
N TYR A 130 5.37 4.72 -9.03
CA TYR A 130 4.98 4.83 -7.63
C TYR A 130 5.54 6.11 -6.98
N PHE A 131 6.85 6.37 -7.14
CA PHE A 131 7.48 7.57 -6.60
C PHE A 131 6.93 8.85 -7.23
N SER A 132 6.65 8.84 -8.54
CA SER A 132 6.07 9.98 -9.25
C SER A 132 4.71 10.37 -8.66
N ILE A 133 3.84 9.40 -8.39
CA ILE A 133 2.55 9.65 -7.71
C ILE A 133 2.78 10.22 -6.31
N ARG A 134 3.76 9.70 -5.56
CA ARG A 134 4.06 10.16 -4.21
C ARG A 134 4.59 11.60 -4.18
N PHE A 135 5.55 11.94 -5.06
CA PHE A 135 6.22 13.24 -5.11
C PHE A 135 5.37 14.31 -5.80
N TYR A 136 4.75 14.02 -6.95
CA TYR A 136 3.96 14.99 -7.72
C TYR A 136 2.72 15.45 -6.95
N LEU A 137 2.18 14.61 -6.06
CA LEU A 137 1.03 14.97 -5.23
C LEU A 137 1.39 15.73 -3.96
N GLY A 138 2.67 16.05 -3.72
CA GLY A 138 3.12 16.89 -2.60
C GLY A 138 2.74 16.34 -1.22
N ARG A 139 2.51 15.02 -1.11
CA ARG A 139 1.92 14.44 0.10
C ARG A 139 2.95 14.31 1.20
N LYS A 140 2.88 15.21 2.18
CA LYS A 140 3.49 15.00 3.51
C LYS A 140 2.77 13.88 4.27
N GLU A 141 1.48 13.70 4.00
CA GLU A 141 0.64 12.70 4.66
C GLU A 141 0.94 11.28 4.16
N ARG A 142 1.13 10.36 5.10
CA ARG A 142 1.35 8.94 4.83
C ARG A 142 0.02 8.21 4.92
N TYR A 143 -0.32 7.41 3.92
CA TYR A 143 -1.51 6.56 3.94
C TYR A 143 -1.09 5.10 3.97
N SER A 144 -1.74 4.33 4.84
CA SER A 144 -1.37 2.93 5.07
C SER A 144 -1.41 2.11 3.77
N GLY A 145 -2.49 2.18 2.99
CA GLY A 145 -2.70 1.31 1.83
C GLY A 145 -1.64 1.50 0.75
N ILE A 146 -1.23 2.74 0.48
CA ILE A 146 -0.19 3.05 -0.52
C ILE A 146 1.17 2.58 -0.04
N GLU A 147 1.52 2.85 1.22
CA GLU A 147 2.83 2.49 1.75
C GLU A 147 2.97 0.97 1.92
N ARG A 148 1.95 0.29 2.43
CA ARG A 148 1.94 -1.18 2.57
C ARG A 148 1.97 -1.87 1.21
N LEU A 149 1.27 -1.33 0.20
CA LEU A 149 1.36 -1.81 -1.19
C LEU A 149 2.79 -1.73 -1.73
N SER A 150 3.53 -0.66 -1.43
CA SER A 150 4.93 -0.51 -1.85
C SER A 150 5.88 -1.52 -1.20
N ILE A 151 5.63 -1.90 0.06
CA ILE A 151 6.40 -2.94 0.75
C ILE A 151 6.17 -4.28 0.06
N ILE A 152 4.91 -4.61 -0.24
CA ILE A 152 4.56 -5.86 -0.95
C ILE A 152 5.18 -5.87 -2.35
N LEU A 153 5.14 -4.75 -3.08
CA LEU A 153 5.80 -4.63 -4.38
C LEU A 153 7.31 -4.91 -4.27
N ASN A 154 7.99 -4.33 -3.29
CA ASN A 154 9.43 -4.53 -3.09
C ASN A 154 9.75 -6.02 -2.81
N LEU A 155 8.92 -6.70 -2.01
CA LEU A 155 9.06 -8.15 -1.81
C LEU A 155 8.94 -8.93 -3.13
N PHE A 156 7.96 -8.60 -3.98
CA PHE A 156 7.84 -9.23 -5.30
C PHE A 156 9.06 -8.96 -6.19
N ILE A 157 9.58 -7.73 -6.19
CA ILE A 157 10.79 -7.37 -6.94
C ILE A 157 11.99 -8.19 -6.47
N GLN A 158 12.19 -8.33 -5.15
CA GLN A 158 13.28 -9.12 -4.58
C GLN A 158 13.14 -10.61 -4.91
N MET A 159 11.94 -11.17 -4.79
CA MET A 159 11.67 -12.56 -5.17
C MET A 159 11.93 -12.79 -6.66
N HIS A 160 11.50 -11.86 -7.51
CA HIS A 160 11.75 -11.93 -8.95
C HIS A 160 13.25 -11.86 -9.26
N GLN A 161 13.99 -10.93 -8.65
CA GLN A 161 15.43 -10.80 -8.84
C GLN A 161 16.18 -12.07 -8.41
N PHE A 162 15.76 -12.69 -7.30
CA PHE A 162 16.31 -13.96 -6.84
C PHE A 162 16.05 -15.09 -7.85
N LEU A 163 14.80 -15.20 -8.34
CA LEU A 163 14.43 -16.19 -9.37
C LEU A 163 15.26 -15.98 -10.63
N LEU A 164 15.35 -14.75 -11.13
CA LEU A 164 16.09 -14.44 -12.36
C LEU A 164 17.58 -14.75 -12.21
N TYR A 165 18.22 -14.39 -11.08
CA TYR A 165 19.62 -14.74 -10.82
C TYR A 165 19.83 -16.26 -10.75
N SER A 166 18.97 -16.98 -10.02
CA SER A 166 19.05 -18.44 -9.94
C SER A 166 18.83 -19.14 -11.28
N LEU A 167 18.11 -18.48 -12.20
CA LEU A 167 17.78 -19.00 -13.52
C LEU A 167 18.73 -18.52 -14.63
N THR A 168 19.68 -17.62 -14.34
CA THR A 168 20.66 -17.14 -15.34
C THR A 168 21.66 -18.19 -15.81
N GLU A 169 21.71 -19.37 -15.17
CA GLU A 169 22.43 -20.55 -15.68
C GLU A 169 21.66 -21.32 -16.76
N PHE A 170 20.37 -21.02 -17.00
CA PHE A 170 19.56 -21.64 -18.05
C PHE A 170 19.62 -20.85 -19.36
N GLU A 171 19.29 -21.52 -20.48
CA GLU A 171 19.16 -20.85 -21.78
C GLU A 171 18.21 -19.64 -21.67
N THR A 172 18.72 -18.48 -22.09
CA THR A 172 18.05 -17.18 -21.97
C THR A 172 16.70 -17.12 -22.71
N ASN A 173 16.49 -17.97 -23.70
CA ASN A 173 15.24 -18.12 -24.46
C ASN A 173 14.34 -19.28 -23.99
N SER A 174 14.52 -19.77 -22.76
CA SER A 174 13.65 -20.80 -22.21
C SER A 174 12.20 -20.30 -22.05
N ASN A 175 11.23 -21.21 -22.20
CA ASN A 175 9.82 -20.93 -21.93
C ASN A 175 9.59 -20.35 -20.52
N LEU A 176 10.50 -20.65 -19.57
CA LEU A 176 10.46 -20.12 -18.20
C LEU A 176 10.69 -18.60 -18.17
N ASN A 177 11.67 -18.07 -18.91
CA ASN A 177 11.93 -16.64 -18.94
C ASN A 177 10.79 -15.86 -19.60
N ILE A 178 10.19 -16.43 -20.65
CA ILE A 178 8.99 -15.87 -21.29
C ILE A 178 7.81 -15.87 -20.30
N LEU A 179 7.63 -16.94 -19.54
CA LEU A 179 6.58 -17.06 -18.52
C LEU A 179 6.76 -16.05 -17.39
N LEU A 180 8.00 -15.87 -16.90
CA LEU A 180 8.35 -14.89 -15.87
C LEU A 180 8.07 -13.46 -16.33
N LEU A 181 8.54 -13.07 -17.52
CA LEU A 181 8.28 -11.74 -18.06
C LEU A 181 6.77 -11.49 -18.28
N SER A 182 6.04 -12.51 -18.73
CA SER A 182 4.58 -12.44 -18.87
C SER A 182 3.90 -12.20 -17.54
N PHE A 183 4.36 -12.88 -16.48
CA PHE A 183 3.89 -12.66 -15.12
C PHE A 183 4.18 -11.23 -14.65
N ASP A 184 5.37 -10.69 -14.89
CA ASP A 184 5.72 -9.32 -14.51
C ASP A 184 4.85 -8.28 -15.20
N CYS A 185 4.55 -8.46 -16.49
CA CYS A 185 3.62 -7.58 -17.20
C CYS A 185 2.25 -7.53 -16.51
N THR A 186 1.72 -8.69 -16.09
CA THR A 186 0.45 -8.72 -15.33
C THR A 186 0.57 -8.12 -13.93
N LEU A 187 1.71 -8.33 -13.27
CA LEU A 187 2.02 -7.77 -11.97
C LEU A 187 2.06 -6.24 -12.02
N VAL A 188 2.72 -5.67 -13.03
CA VAL A 188 2.79 -4.23 -13.24
C VAL A 188 1.43 -3.62 -13.48
N TYR A 189 0.61 -4.24 -14.34
CA TYR A 189 -0.76 -3.81 -14.55
C TYR A 189 -1.57 -3.81 -13.23
N LEU A 190 -1.48 -4.89 -12.45
CA LEU A 190 -2.12 -5.00 -11.13
C LEU A 190 -1.68 -3.87 -10.19
N PHE A 191 -0.38 -3.66 -10.03
CA PHE A 191 0.12 -2.63 -9.11
C PHE A 191 -0.27 -1.22 -9.55
N ILE A 192 -0.25 -0.92 -10.85
CA ILE A 192 -0.75 0.36 -11.37
C ILE A 192 -2.23 0.53 -11.01
N ALA A 193 -3.06 -0.49 -11.24
CA ALA A 193 -4.48 -0.46 -10.92
C ALA A 193 -4.74 -0.24 -9.42
N LEU A 194 -4.01 -0.95 -8.55
CA LEU A 194 -4.13 -0.80 -7.10
C LEU A 194 -3.62 0.56 -6.61
N ILE A 195 -2.47 1.03 -7.10
CA ILE A 195 -1.95 2.36 -6.76
C ILE A 195 -3.00 3.42 -7.11
N ASN A 196 -3.59 3.37 -8.31
CA ASN A 196 -4.61 4.30 -8.74
C ASN A 196 -5.89 4.21 -7.90
N LYS A 197 -6.35 2.99 -7.58
CA LYS A 197 -7.51 2.75 -6.71
C LYS A 197 -7.31 3.35 -5.31
N TYR A 198 -6.18 3.06 -4.65
CA TYR A 198 -5.88 3.62 -3.33
C TYR A 198 -5.66 5.13 -3.40
N ASN A 199 -4.99 5.61 -4.44
CA ASN A 199 -4.78 7.03 -4.64
C ASN A 199 -6.12 7.78 -4.74
N LEU A 200 -7.04 7.29 -5.58
CA LEU A 200 -8.38 7.86 -5.73
C LEU A 200 -9.14 7.85 -4.40
N LYS A 201 -9.18 6.69 -3.73
CA LYS A 201 -9.82 6.53 -2.42
C LYS A 201 -9.34 7.59 -1.41
N TYR A 202 -8.03 7.81 -1.34
CA TYR A 202 -7.47 8.77 -0.40
C TYR A 202 -7.66 10.23 -0.84
N THR A 203 -7.65 10.53 -2.14
CA THR A 203 -8.00 11.88 -2.63
C THR A 203 -9.46 12.24 -2.42
N THR A 204 -10.39 11.29 -2.44
CA THR A 204 -11.81 11.59 -2.26
C THR A 204 -12.18 11.72 -0.79
N LEU A 205 -11.63 10.85 0.06
CA LEU A 205 -11.96 10.82 1.49
C LEU A 205 -11.23 11.90 2.30
N TYR A 206 -9.98 12.22 1.97
CA TYR A 206 -9.08 12.91 2.92
C TYR A 206 -8.49 14.23 2.42
N LYS A 207 -8.94 14.74 1.27
CA LYS A 207 -8.45 16.00 0.67
C LYS A 207 -9.18 17.25 1.19
N LYS A 208 -10.06 17.11 2.20
CA LYS A 208 -10.97 18.16 2.69
C LYS A 208 -10.85 18.48 4.19
N ILE A 209 -9.85 17.95 4.89
CA ILE A 209 -9.58 18.24 6.31
C ILE A 209 -8.26 18.99 6.41
#